data_AF-A0A959FQ89-F1
#
_entry.id   AF-A0A959FQ89-F1
#
_cell.length_a   1.000
_cell.length_b   1.000
_cell.length_c   1.000
_cell.angle_alpha   90.00
_cell.angle_beta   90.00
_cell.angle_gamma   90.00
#
_symmetry.space_group_name_H-M   'P 1'
#
loop_
_entity.id
_entity.type
_entity.pdbx_description
1 polymer ?
#
loop_
_entity_poly.entity_id
_entity_poly.type
_entity_poly.pdbx_seq_one_letter_code
_entity_poly.pdbx_strand_id
1 'polypeptide(L)'
;MLVSTPISAVMTREVWTLRPHDTMQLAQEIFRARGIHHLPVVDQEKRVVGMISKSDYLMLLHGFTLFNTKDSLEFNEKTLSTMLVEEVMAAPVAVIKPGDTLETAAAMFRENRFHALPVVENPG
;
A
#
# COMPACT_ATOMS: atom_id res chain seq x y z
N MET A 1 0.66 4.46 -29.91
CA MET A 1 0.92 3.00 -29.79
C MET A 1 0.94 2.47 -28.36
N LEU A 2 1.14 3.30 -27.32
CA LEU A 2 1.17 2.85 -25.91
C LEU A 2 -0.21 2.49 -25.33
N VAL A 3 -1.30 2.93 -25.97
CA VAL A 3 -2.68 2.79 -25.47
C VAL A 3 -3.08 1.31 -25.28
N SER A 4 -2.59 0.41 -26.13
CA SER A 4 -2.89 -1.02 -26.10
C SER A 4 -1.83 -1.87 -25.39
N THR A 5 -0.82 -1.27 -24.76
CA THR A 5 0.21 -2.02 -24.03
C THR A 5 -0.42 -2.69 -22.80
N PRO A 6 -0.27 -4.01 -22.62
CA PRO A 6 -0.85 -4.70 -21.48
C PRO A 6 -0.10 -4.37 -20.18
N ILE A 7 -0.82 -4.34 -19.05
CA ILE A 7 -0.24 -4.05 -17.73
C ILE A 7 0.89 -5.04 -17.36
N SER A 8 0.77 -6.29 -17.77
CA SER A 8 1.81 -7.31 -17.59
C SER A 8 3.18 -6.95 -18.17
N ALA A 9 3.24 -6.04 -19.15
CA ALA A 9 4.48 -5.55 -19.75
C ALA A 9 5.19 -4.47 -18.91
N VAL A 10 4.48 -3.82 -17.99
CA VAL A 10 4.99 -2.67 -17.20
C VAL A 10 4.89 -2.84 -15.69
N MET A 11 4.19 -3.87 -15.20
CA MET A 11 3.97 -4.09 -13.78
C MET A 11 5.23 -4.51 -13.01
N THR A 12 5.29 -4.17 -11.73
CA THR A 12 6.26 -4.73 -10.78
C THR A 12 5.85 -6.15 -10.39
N ARG A 13 6.78 -7.11 -10.49
CA ARG A 13 6.51 -8.54 -10.21
C ARG A 13 6.87 -8.95 -8.78
N GLU A 14 7.95 -8.41 -8.25
CA GLU A 14 8.35 -8.63 -6.86
C GLU A 14 7.73 -7.55 -5.98
N VAL A 15 6.67 -7.92 -5.27
CA VAL A 15 5.86 -6.98 -4.49
C VAL A 15 5.96 -7.36 -3.01
N TRP A 16 6.29 -6.38 -2.18
CA TRP A 16 6.20 -6.52 -0.73
C TRP A 16 4.74 -6.36 -0.31
N THR A 17 4.26 -7.28 0.52
CA THR A 17 2.89 -7.31 1.01
C THR A 17 2.85 -7.39 2.52
N LEU A 18 1.74 -6.94 3.10
CA LEU A 18 1.40 -7.12 4.51
C LEU A 18 0.22 -8.11 4.63
N ARG A 19 -0.03 -8.60 5.84
CA ARG A 19 -1.25 -9.31 6.23
C ARG A 19 -2.13 -8.42 7.12
N PRO A 20 -3.45 -8.67 7.19
CA PRO A 20 -4.38 -7.91 8.03
C PRO A 20 -3.93 -7.76 9.50
N HIS A 21 -3.40 -8.85 10.06
CA HIS A 21 -2.99 -8.92 11.47
C HIS A 21 -1.50 -8.58 11.69
N ASP A 22 -0.77 -8.15 10.66
CA ASP A 22 0.54 -7.54 10.88
C ASP A 22 0.36 -6.19 11.59
N THR A 23 1.41 -5.71 12.26
CA THR A 23 1.39 -4.41 12.93
C THR A 23 1.84 -3.29 11.98
N MET A 24 1.42 -2.07 12.25
CA MET A 24 1.87 -0.89 11.50
C MET A 24 3.38 -0.61 11.69
N GLN A 25 4.01 -1.18 12.70
CA GLN A 25 5.46 -1.19 12.86
C GLN A 25 6.15 -1.93 11.71
N LEU A 26 5.63 -3.09 11.28
CA LEU A 26 6.18 -3.80 10.12
C LEU A 26 6.03 -2.97 8.84
N ALA A 27 4.91 -2.28 8.66
CA ALA A 27 4.71 -1.36 7.55
C ALA A 27 5.76 -0.23 7.56
N GLN A 28 6.03 0.36 8.72
CA GLN A 28 7.07 1.37 8.90
C GLN A 28 8.45 0.85 8.51
N GLU A 29 8.83 -0.34 8.98
CA GLU A 29 10.12 -0.97 8.66
C GLU A 29 10.29 -1.15 7.16
N ILE A 30 9.27 -1.67 6.48
CA ILE A 30 9.30 -1.87 5.03
C ILE A 30 9.42 -0.53 4.29
N PHE A 31 8.63 0.48 4.66
CA PHE A 31 8.70 1.80 4.04
C PHE A 31 10.07 2.46 4.20
N ARG A 32 10.69 2.33 5.38
CA ARG A 32 12.04 2.86 5.66
C ARG A 32 13.13 2.12 4.89
N ALA A 33 13.03 0.79 4.81
CA ALA A 33 14.07 -0.04 4.21
C ALA A 33 14.02 -0.08 2.67
N ARG A 34 12.84 0.07 2.06
CA ARG A 34 12.63 -0.22 0.64
C ARG A 34 12.36 1.00 -0.24
N GLY A 35 12.07 2.17 0.34
CA GLY A 35 11.78 3.38 -0.43
C GLY A 35 10.51 3.29 -1.29
N ILE A 36 9.62 2.34 -1.00
CA ILE A 36 8.32 2.18 -1.68
C ILE A 36 7.22 2.99 -0.97
N HIS A 37 6.14 3.26 -1.68
CA HIS A 37 5.05 4.14 -1.20
C HIS A 37 3.72 3.42 -0.97
N HIS A 38 3.57 2.18 -1.44
CA HIS A 38 2.32 1.42 -1.34
C HIS A 38 2.63 -0.04 -1.02
N LEU A 39 1.81 -0.63 -0.16
CA LEU A 39 1.87 -2.02 0.29
C LEU A 39 0.49 -2.64 0.13
N PRO A 40 0.31 -3.60 -0.80
CA PRO A 40 -0.89 -4.43 -0.81
C PRO A 40 -0.99 -5.26 0.47
N VAL A 41 -2.20 -5.37 0.99
CA VAL A 41 -2.54 -6.25 2.11
C VAL A 41 -3.19 -7.50 1.54
N VAL A 42 -2.67 -8.67 1.92
CA VAL A 42 -3.13 -9.96 1.41
C VAL A 42 -3.56 -10.91 2.53
N ASP A 43 -4.58 -11.72 2.26
CA ASP A 43 -5.02 -12.78 3.17
C ASP A 43 -4.12 -14.03 3.12
N GLN A 44 -4.54 -15.11 3.78
CA GLN A 44 -3.80 -16.37 3.84
C GLN A 44 -3.70 -17.05 2.47
N GLU A 45 -4.71 -16.85 1.62
CA GLU A 45 -4.76 -17.34 0.24
C GLU A 45 -4.04 -16.41 -0.76
N LYS A 46 -3.36 -15.37 -0.28
CA LYS A 46 -2.69 -14.33 -1.08
C LYS A 46 -3.62 -13.49 -1.96
N ARG A 47 -4.90 -13.39 -1.61
CA ARG A 47 -5.84 -12.46 -2.26
C ARG A 47 -5.64 -11.07 -1.68
N VAL A 48 -5.68 -10.05 -2.54
CA VAL A 48 -5.60 -8.65 -2.09
C VAL A 48 -6.89 -8.28 -1.38
N VAL A 49 -6.78 -7.90 -0.10
CA VAL A 49 -7.92 -7.50 0.75
C VAL A 49 -7.87 -6.02 1.13
N GLY A 50 -6.75 -5.34 0.88
CA GLY A 50 -6.61 -3.92 1.13
C GLY A 50 -5.29 -3.35 0.64
N MET A 51 -5.02 -2.08 0.97
CA MET A 51 -3.76 -1.41 0.68
C MET A 51 -3.43 -0.40 1.77
N ILE A 52 -2.14 -0.30 2.10
CA ILE A 52 -1.57 0.77 2.93
C ILE A 52 -0.65 1.63 2.07
N SER A 53 -0.84 2.94 2.10
CA SER A 53 0.09 3.90 1.53
C SER A 53 1.03 4.47 2.60
N LYS A 54 2.17 5.01 2.16
CA LYS A 54 3.07 5.75 3.03
C LYS A 54 2.37 6.98 3.64
N SER A 55 1.40 7.57 2.95
CA SER A 55 0.59 8.68 3.49
C SER A 55 -0.26 8.22 4.67
N ASP A 56 -0.87 7.04 4.60
CA ASP A 56 -1.65 6.47 5.71
C ASP A 56 -0.77 6.26 6.95
N TYR A 57 0.42 5.69 6.75
CA TYR A 57 1.45 5.58 7.79
C TYR A 57 1.83 6.95 8.39
N LEU A 58 2.10 7.95 7.56
CA LEU A 58 2.55 9.27 8.02
C LEU A 58 1.46 10.01 8.82
N MET A 59 0.19 9.77 8.52
CA MET A 59 -0.93 10.36 9.29
C MET A 59 -1.04 9.82 10.72
N LEU A 60 -0.46 8.64 11.01
CA LEU A 60 -0.45 8.07 12.36
C LEU A 60 0.63 8.66 13.27
N LEU A 61 1.64 9.32 12.69
CA LEU A 61 2.78 9.79 13.46
C LEU A 61 2.43 11.03 14.29
N HIS A 62 2.72 10.95 15.58
CA HIS A 62 2.59 12.05 16.52
C HIS A 62 3.79 12.99 16.48
N GLY A 63 3.49 14.29 16.48
CA GLY A 63 4.47 15.37 16.42
C GLY A 63 4.99 15.62 15.00
N PHE A 64 5.36 16.87 14.70
CA PHE A 64 6.12 17.16 13.49
C PHE A 64 7.42 16.33 13.53
N THR A 65 7.57 15.40 12.58
CA THR A 65 8.72 14.47 12.49
C THR A 65 10.08 15.19 12.42
N LEU A 66 10.07 16.49 12.13
CA LEU A 66 11.24 17.37 12.11
C LEU A 66 11.96 17.47 13.46
N PHE A 67 11.24 17.46 14.58
CA PHE A 67 11.85 17.70 15.89
C PHE A 67 12.30 16.42 16.60
N ASN A 68 11.84 15.25 16.14
CA ASN A 68 12.25 13.91 16.57
C ASN A 68 12.50 13.79 18.09
N THR A 69 11.57 14.31 18.89
CA THR A 69 11.72 14.35 20.35
C THR A 69 11.58 12.94 20.93
N LYS A 70 12.16 12.71 22.11
CA LYS A 70 12.05 11.43 22.80
C LYS A 70 10.59 10.99 23.00
N ASP A 71 9.75 11.90 23.50
CA ASP A 71 8.34 11.62 23.76
C ASP A 71 7.57 11.27 22.48
N SER A 72 7.86 11.93 21.34
CA SER A 72 7.18 11.62 20.08
C SER A 72 7.61 10.27 19.51
N LEU A 73 8.90 9.93 19.66
CA LEU A 73 9.41 8.61 19.27
C LEU A 73 8.79 7.49 20.09
N GLU A 74 8.75 7.63 21.42
CA GLU A 74 8.15 6.64 22.31
C GLU A 74 6.64 6.47 22.04
N PHE A 75 5.92 7.57 21.77
CA PHE A 75 4.52 7.50 21.37
C PHE A 75 4.35 6.74 20.05
N ASN A 76 5.12 7.11 19.02
CA ASN A 76 5.03 6.48 17.69
C ASN A 76 5.34 4.99 17.74
N GLU A 77 6.39 4.59 18.46
CA GLU A 77 6.75 3.18 18.64
C GLU A 77 5.59 2.40 19.29
N LYS A 78 5.06 2.91 20.40
CA LYS A 78 3.95 2.28 21.10
C LYS A 78 2.72 2.13 20.21
N THR A 79 2.31 3.21 19.52
CA THR A 79 1.14 3.18 18.62
C THR A 79 1.32 2.18 17.48
N LEU A 80 2.46 2.21 16.79
CA LEU A 80 2.69 1.36 15.61
C LEU A 80 2.87 -0.11 15.98
N SER A 81 3.41 -0.41 17.16
CA SER A 81 3.61 -1.79 17.64
C SER A 81 2.31 -2.52 17.99
N THR A 82 1.22 -1.80 18.24
CA THR A 82 -0.06 -2.40 18.67
C THR A 82 -1.18 -2.26 17.65
N MET A 83 -1.12 -1.25 16.78
CA MET A 83 -2.14 -1.02 15.75
C MET A 83 -1.95 -2.00 14.60
N LEU A 84 -3.02 -2.70 14.23
CA LEU A 84 -3.04 -3.66 13.14
C LEU A 84 -3.19 -2.97 11.79
N VAL A 85 -2.66 -3.61 10.75
CA VAL A 85 -2.76 -3.14 9.37
C VAL A 85 -4.23 -3.02 8.93
N GLU A 86 -5.09 -3.96 9.33
CA GLU A 86 -6.51 -3.92 8.96
C GLU A 86 -7.29 -2.74 9.56
N GLU A 87 -6.82 -2.16 10.67
CA GLU A 87 -7.44 -0.98 11.29
C GLU A 87 -7.17 0.31 10.49
N VAL A 88 -6.15 0.29 9.63
CA VAL A 88 -5.65 1.47 8.91
C VAL A 88 -5.86 1.35 7.40
N MET A 89 -5.85 0.13 6.87
CA MET A 89 -5.85 -0.10 5.42
C MET A 89 -7.09 0.48 4.74
N ALA A 90 -6.89 0.97 3.52
CA ALA A 90 -8.02 1.20 2.64
C ALA A 90 -8.58 -0.17 2.19
N ALA A 91 -9.88 -0.36 2.36
CA ALA A 91 -10.62 -1.52 1.87
C ALA A 91 -12.09 -1.14 1.57
N PRO A 92 -12.70 -1.63 0.46
CA PRO A 92 -12.09 -2.42 -0.61
C PRO A 92 -11.17 -1.56 -1.50
N VAL A 93 -10.22 -2.21 -2.18
CA VAL A 93 -9.28 -1.53 -3.10
C VAL A 93 -9.57 -1.88 -4.55
N ALA A 94 -9.47 -0.88 -5.42
CA ALA A 94 -9.52 -1.12 -6.86
C ALA A 94 -8.29 -1.95 -7.28
N VAL A 95 -8.51 -2.93 -8.15
CA VAL A 95 -7.49 -3.80 -8.73
C VAL A 95 -7.53 -3.71 -10.25
N ILE A 96 -6.42 -4.06 -10.90
CA ILE A 96 -6.31 -4.16 -12.35
C ILE A 96 -5.77 -5.53 -12.74
N LYS A 97 -6.13 -6.04 -13.92
CA LYS A 97 -5.65 -7.34 -14.39
C LYS A 97 -4.37 -7.19 -15.23
N PRO A 98 -3.49 -8.22 -15.27
CA PRO A 98 -2.29 -8.19 -16.11
C PRO A 98 -2.58 -8.01 -17.61
N GLY A 99 -3.77 -8.43 -18.06
CA GLY A 99 -4.24 -8.31 -19.44
C GLY A 99 -4.93 -6.98 -19.77
N ASP A 100 -5.26 -6.16 -18.77
CA ASP A 100 -5.81 -4.82 -19.02
C ASP A 100 -4.75 -3.93 -19.67
N THR A 101 -5.15 -2.77 -20.19
CA THR A 101 -4.26 -1.89 -20.94
C THR A 101 -3.80 -0.70 -20.11
N LEU A 102 -2.71 -0.05 -20.56
CA LEU A 102 -2.27 1.25 -20.03
C LEU A 102 -3.38 2.32 -20.08
N GLU A 103 -4.26 2.28 -21.08
CA GLU A 103 -5.41 3.18 -21.16
C GLU A 103 -6.38 2.98 -19.99
N THR A 104 -6.71 1.72 -19.68
CA THR A 104 -7.54 1.37 -18.52
C THR A 104 -6.91 1.86 -17.22
N ALA A 105 -5.61 1.62 -17.02
CA ALA A 105 -4.90 2.11 -15.84
C ALA A 105 -4.93 3.64 -15.75
N ALA A 106 -4.67 4.35 -16.85
CA ALA A 106 -4.69 5.81 -16.89
C ALA A 106 -6.08 6.38 -16.56
N ALA A 107 -7.14 5.74 -17.06
CA ALA A 107 -8.51 6.11 -16.71
C ALA A 107 -8.79 5.92 -15.21
N MET A 108 -8.41 4.77 -14.65
CA MET A 108 -8.59 4.49 -13.21
C MET A 108 -7.81 5.48 -12.32
N PHE A 109 -6.58 5.83 -12.68
CA PHE A 109 -5.79 6.82 -11.95
C PHE A 109 -6.42 8.22 -11.99
N ARG A 110 -6.97 8.61 -13.14
CA ARG A 110 -7.62 9.93 -13.31
C ARG A 110 -8.89 10.05 -12.48
N GLU A 111 -9.71 9.00 -12.45
CA GLU A 111 -11.03 9.04 -11.82
C GLU A 111 -10.96 9.02 -10.29
N ASN A 112 -9.99 8.31 -9.71
CA ASN A 112 -10.04 7.98 -8.28
C ASN A 112 -8.83 8.45 -7.45
N ARG A 113 -8.01 9.38 -7.98
CA ARG A 113 -6.78 9.88 -7.30
C ARG A 113 -5.89 8.75 -6.76
N PHE A 114 -5.94 7.57 -7.38
CA PHE A 114 -5.07 6.46 -7.02
C PHE A 114 -3.63 6.81 -7.40
N HIS A 115 -2.68 6.36 -6.60
CA HIS A 115 -1.26 6.48 -6.90
C HIS A 115 -0.60 5.11 -7.14
N ALA A 116 -1.36 4.02 -6.93
CA ALA A 116 -1.00 2.66 -7.26
C ALA A 116 -2.26 1.81 -7.45
N LEU A 117 -2.12 0.73 -8.22
CA LEU A 117 -3.14 -0.31 -8.40
C LEU A 117 -2.46 -1.67 -8.18
N PRO A 118 -2.98 -2.55 -7.30
CA PRO A 118 -2.53 -3.93 -7.25
C PRO A 118 -2.94 -4.63 -8.54
N VAL A 119 -2.01 -5.40 -9.12
CA VAL A 119 -2.29 -6.22 -10.29
C VAL A 119 -2.65 -7.64 -9.85
N VAL A 120 -3.86 -8.09 -10.19
CA VAL A 120 -4.42 -9.38 -9.73
C VAL A 120 -4.98 -10.16 -10.92
N GLU A 121 -4.62 -11.44 -11.07
CA GLU A 121 -5.10 -12.28 -12.17
C GLU A 121 -6.61 -12.57 -12.09
N ASN A 122 -7.08 -12.94 -10.90
CA ASN A 122 -8.47 -13.29 -10.65
C ASN A 122 -9.02 -12.40 -9.52
N PRO A 123 -9.51 -11.18 -9.83
CA PRO A 123 -10.24 -10.35 -8.88
C PRO A 123 -11.45 -11.13 -8.36
N GLY A 124 -11.49 -11.34 -7.04
CA GLY A 124 -12.62 -11.95 -6.34
C GLY A 124 -13.71 -10.94 -6.03
#